data_AF-A0A940B0Q8-F1
#
_entry.id   AF-A0A940B0Q8-F1
#
_cell.length_a   1.000
_cell.length_b   1.000
_cell.length_c   1.000
_cell.angle_alpha   90.00
_cell.angle_beta   90.00
_cell.angle_gamma   90.00
#
_symmetry.space_group_name_H-M   'P 1'
#
loop_
_entity.id
_entity.type
_entity.pdbx_description
1 polymer ?
#
loop_
_entity_poly.entity_id
_entity_poly.type
_entity_poly.pdbx_seq_one_letter_code
_entity_poly.pdbx_strand_id
1 'polypeptide(L)' 'MTKKFDCEKIFFVCVIAVSVLFLLPMLLLSFYNHPSVDDFSYSLTTHEVWQSSHSVFALIAEAAKTSIKYWHTWQ' A
#
# COMPACT_ATOMS: atom_id res chain seq x y z
N MET A 1 44.57 25.06 18.87
CA MET A 1 43.16 25.03 19.36
C MET A 1 42.43 23.96 18.57
N THR A 2 42.35 22.73 19.08
CA THR A 2 41.66 21.62 18.41
C THR A 2 40.16 21.83 18.54
N LYS A 3 39.46 21.95 17.41
CA LYS A 3 37.99 22.00 17.36
C LYS A 3 37.48 20.71 17.99
N LYS A 4 36.93 20.76 19.21
CA LYS A 4 36.12 19.67 19.74
C LYS A 4 34.86 19.62 18.88
N PHE A 5 34.83 18.70 17.93
CA PHE A 5 33.59 18.37 17.24
C PHE A 5 32.58 17.94 18.31
N ASP A 6 31.38 18.50 18.22
CA ASP A 6 30.30 18.23 19.16
C ASP A 6 29.71 16.86 18.81
N CYS A 7 30.37 15.79 19.29
CA CYS A 7 30.09 14.40 18.92
C CYS A 7 28.61 14.04 19.09
N GLU A 8 27.94 14.64 20.08
CA GLU A 8 26.51 14.50 20.32
C GLU A 8 25.67 15.04 19.15
N LYS A 9 25.99 16.23 18.64
CA LYS A 9 25.30 16.81 17.49
C LYS A 9 25.52 15.98 16.24
N ILE A 10 26.74 15.48 16.04
CA ILE A 10 27.05 14.60 14.90
C ILE A 10 26.24 13.31 15.01
N PHE A 11 26.16 12.72 16.20
CA PHE A 11 25.36 11.52 16.45
C PHE A 11 23.88 11.76 16.10
N PHE A 12 23.27 12.84 16.59
CA PHE A 12 21.86 13.14 16.26
C PHE A 12 21.63 13.38 14.77
N VAL A 13 22.54 14.10 14.09
CA VAL A 13 22.47 14.31 12.64
C VAL A 13 22.54 12.97 11.90
N CYS A 14 23.44 12.07 12.30
CA CYS A 14 23.54 10.73 11.70
C CYS A 14 22.27 9.91 11.92
N VAL A 15 21.69 9.93 13.12
CA VAL A 15 20.44 9.22 13.43
C VAL A 15 19.31 9.73 12.55
N ILE A 16 19.11 11.05 12.48
CA ILE A 16 18.06 11.65 11.64
C ILE A 16 18.27 11.31 10.16
N ALA A 17 19.50 11.44 9.66
CA ALA A 17 19.82 11.13 8.27
C ALA A 17 19.51 9.66 7.93
N VAL A 18 19.91 8.73 8.80
CA VAL A 18 19.61 7.30 8.64
C VAL A 18 18.11 7.06 8.68
N SER A 19 17.38 7.63 9.64
CA SER A 19 15.92 7.48 9.73
C SER A 19 15.22 7.99 8.46
N VAL A 20 15.60 9.15 7.92
CA VAL A 20 15.04 9.67 6.67
C VAL A 20 15.36 8.75 5.50
N LEU A 21 16.58 8.24 5.39
CA LEU A 21 16.97 7.28 4.35
C LEU A 21 16.13 6.00 4.42
N PHE A 22 15.81 5.50 5.61
CA PHE A 22 14.92 4.34 5.79
C PHE A 22 13.45 4.64 5.46
N LEU A 23 13.00 5.89 5.56
CA LEU A 23 11.65 6.28 5.17
C LEU A 23 11.49 6.42 3.65
N LEU A 24 12.54 6.74 2.91
CA LEU A 24 12.49 6.85 1.44
C LEU A 24 11.92 5.60 0.73
N PRO A 25 12.35 4.35 1.01
CA PRO A 25 11.76 3.18 0.38
C PRO A 25 10.29 2.99 0.75
N MET A 26 9.86 3.37 1.96
CA MET A 26 8.45 3.32 2.35
C MET A 26 7.61 4.35 1.60
N LEU A 27 8.14 5.56 1.39
CA LEU A 27 7.50 6.60 0.58
C LEU A 27 7.43 6.22 -0.91
N LEU A 28 8.44 5.53 -1.43
CA LEU A 28 8.38 4.98 -2.79
C LEU A 28 7.31 3.90 -2.89
N LEU A 29 7.21 3.03 -1.88
CA LEU A 29 6.21 1.96 -1.86
C LEU A 29 4.78 2.51 -1.72
N SER A 30 4.59 3.65 -1.04
CA SER A 30 3.25 4.24 -0.86
C SER A 30 2.60 4.68 -2.18
N PHE A 31 3.37 5.04 -3.21
CA PHE A 31 2.83 5.32 -4.54
C PHE A 31 2.20 4.09 -5.20
N TYR A 32 2.77 2.91 -4.94
CA TYR A 32 2.24 1.63 -5.45
C TYR A 32 1.16 1.07 -4.52
N ASN A 33 1.22 1.40 -3.22
CA ASN A 33 0.24 1.03 -2.21
C ASN A 33 -0.91 2.05 -2.09
N HIS A 34 -1.22 2.78 -3.17
CA HIS A 34 -2.35 3.71 -3.23
C HIS A 34 -3.75 3.05 -3.22
N PRO A 35 -3.97 1.72 -3.40
CA PRO A 35 -5.28 1.16 -3.12
C PRO A 35 -5.61 1.40 -1.64
N SER A 36 -6.76 2.02 -1.36
CA SER A 36 -7.39 1.87 -0.05
C SER A 36 -7.48 0.36 0.19
N VAL A 37 -6.73 -0.15 1.17
CA VAL A 37 -6.62 -1.61 1.43
C VAL A 37 -7.99 -2.28 1.52
N ASP A 38 -8.98 -1.54 2.00
CA ASP A 38 -10.38 -1.96 2.05
C ASP A 38 -10.95 -2.21 0.65
N ASP A 39 -10.83 -1.23 -0.27
CA ASP A 39 -11.37 -1.28 -1.63
C ASP A 39 -10.62 -2.25 -2.56
N PHE A 40 -9.32 -2.47 -2.33
CA PHE A 40 -8.50 -3.34 -3.18
C PHE A 40 -9.07 -4.77 -3.25
N SER A 41 -9.50 -5.29 -2.10
CA SER A 41 -9.97 -6.67 -1.97
C SER A 41 -11.24 -6.93 -2.78
N TYR A 42 -12.08 -5.92 -3.00
CA TYR A 42 -13.30 -6.02 -3.81
C TYR A 42 -13.00 -6.28 -5.29
N SER A 43 -11.81 -5.89 -5.77
CA SER A 43 -11.43 -5.98 -7.19
C SER A 43 -10.70 -7.27 -7.57
N LEU A 44 -10.22 -8.05 -6.58
CA LEU A 44 -9.43 -9.27 -6.82
C LEU A 44 -10.20 -10.33 -7.63
N THR A 45 -11.42 -10.65 -7.20
CA THR A 45 -12.24 -11.70 -7.83
C THR A 45 -12.73 -11.30 -9.23
N THR A 46 -13.10 -10.03 -9.41
CA THR A 46 -13.51 -9.50 -10.71
C THR A 46 -12.33 -9.42 -11.68
N HIS A 47 -11.13 -9.08 -11.21
CA HIS A 47 -9.91 -9.14 -12.01
C HIS A 47 -9.61 -10.56 -12.49
N GLU A 48 -9.70 -11.56 -11.60
CA GLU A 48 -9.47 -12.97 -11.95
C GLU A 48 -10.49 -13.49 -12.98
N VAL A 49 -11.77 -13.17 -12.80
CA VAL A 49 -12.83 -13.54 -13.77
C VAL A 49 -12.62 -12.85 -15.11
N TRP A 50 -12.17 -11.60 -15.13
CA TRP A 50 -11.83 -10.91 -16.38
C TRP A 50 -10.66 -11.60 -17.09
N GLN A 51 -9.56 -11.86 -16.40
CA GLN A 51 -8.37 -12.48 -17.00
C GLN A 51 -8.65 -13.88 -17.55
N SER A 52 -9.49 -14.65 -16.86
CA SER A 52 -9.83 -16.02 -17.28
C SER A 52 -10.88 -16.07 -18.40
N SER A 53 -11.92 -15.24 -18.35
CA SER A 53 -13.07 -15.35 -19.26
C SER A 53 -13.14 -14.26 -20.34
N HIS A 54 -12.55 -13.08 -20.10
CA HIS A 54 -12.74 -11.85 -20.89
C HIS A 54 -14.22 -11.53 -21.18
N SER A 55 -15.13 -12.01 -20.33
CA SER A 55 -16.58 -11.87 -20.51
C SER A 55 -17.12 -10.77 -19.59
N VAL A 56 -17.72 -9.75 -20.21
CA VAL A 56 -18.35 -8.64 -19.48
C VAL A 56 -19.50 -9.13 -18.60
N PHE A 57 -20.29 -10.10 -19.05
CA PHE A 57 -21.39 -10.66 -18.26
C PHE A 57 -20.89 -11.44 -17.05
N ALA A 58 -19.81 -12.20 -17.20
CA ALA A 58 -19.19 -12.92 -16.08
C ALA A 58 -18.61 -11.94 -15.05
N LEU A 59 -17.95 -10.88 -15.52
CA LEU A 59 -17.44 -9.80 -14.67
C LEU A 59 -18.56 -9.13 -13.85
N ILE A 60 -19.67 -8.76 -14.48
CA ILE A 60 -20.81 -8.13 -13.78
C ILE A 60 -21.43 -9.09 -12.76
N ALA A 61 -21.58 -10.37 -13.11
CA ALA A 61 -22.11 -11.37 -12.20
C ALA A 61 -21.21 -11.54 -10.96
N GLU A 62 -19.89 -11.54 -11.15
CA GLU A 62 -18.93 -11.65 -10.03
C GLU A 62 -18.91 -10.39 -9.15
N ALA A 63 -19.01 -9.21 -9.76
CA ALA A 63 -19.12 -7.95 -9.02
C ALA A 63 -20.37 -7.92 -8.11
N ALA A 64 -21.50 -8.39 -8.61
CA ALA A 64 -22.74 -8.48 -7.84
C ALA A 64 -22.62 -9.47 -6.67
N LYS A 65 -22.04 -10.66 -6.90
CA LYS A 65 -21.79 -11.66 -5.84
C LYS A 65 -20.87 -11.10 -4.74
N THR A 66 -19.79 -10.43 -5.15
CA THR A 66 -18.84 -9.81 -4.22
C THR A 66 -19.55 -8.76 -3.36
N SER A 67 -20.37 -7.90 -3.97
CA SER A 67 -21.16 -6.89 -3.23
C SER A 67 -22.11 -7.51 -2.20
N ILE A 68 -22.84 -8.57 -2.58
CA ILE A 68 -23.74 -9.30 -1.67
C ILE A 68 -22.96 -9.93 -0.50
N LYS A 69 -21.80 -10.55 -0.79
CA LYS A 69 -20.96 -11.17 0.25
C LYS A 69 -20.52 -10.15 1.29
N TYR A 70 -20.03 -8.98 0.88
CA TYR A 70 -19.58 -7.95 1.81
C TYR A 70 -20.75 -7.32 2.57
N TRP A 71 -21.91 -7.13 1.93
CA TRP A 71 -23.12 -6.68 2.61
C TRP A 71 -23.51 -7.57 3.80
N HIS A 72 -23.33 -8.89 3.69
CA HIS A 72 -23.67 -9.83 4.77
C HIS A 72 -22.56 -10.05 5.80
N THR A 73 -21.32 -9.57 5.56
CA THR A 73 -20.17 -9.89 6.40
C THR A 73 -19.51 -8.68 7.07
N TRP A 74 -19.63 -7.50 6.47
CA TRP A 74 -18.99 -6.25 6.93
C TRP A 74 -19.98 -5.14 7.33
N GLN A 75 -21.29 -5.41 7.26
CA GLN A 75 -22.33 -4.67 8.02
C GLN A 75 -22.72 -5.49 9.24
#